data_AF-A0A0G1MT39-F1
#
_entry.id   AF-A0A0G1MT39-F1
#
_cell.length_a   1.000
_cell.length_b   1.000
_cell.length_c   1.000
_cell.angle_alpha   90.00
_cell.angle_beta   90.00
_cell.angle_gamma   90.00
#
_symmetry.space_group_name_H-M   'P 1'
#
loop_
_entity.id
_entity.type
_entity.pdbx_description
1 polymer ?
#
loop_
_entity_poly.entity_id
_entity_poly.type
_entity_poly.pdbx_seq_one_letter_code
_entity_poly.pdbx_strand_id
1 'polypeptide(L)'
;MLSAPQYLAFLMDIENSSKGKILYNPALTALFDNNMGLRKPMDYTDMYSLVSNASNPESVINTMKDMFYDLGITLGPDQRTSRLLIFSGIEEGSREFTIEMKEIYIGTSTIAVSFGFRVTEEDNRKDKK
;
A
#
# COMPACT_ATOMS: atom_id res chain seq x y z
N MET A 1 -14.00 24.69 1.40
CA MET A 1 -13.28 23.80 2.33
C MET A 1 -12.68 22.69 1.48
N LEU A 2 -11.37 22.50 1.50
CA LEU A 2 -10.76 21.31 0.89
C LEU A 2 -11.09 20.14 1.83
N SER A 3 -11.75 19.11 1.32
CA SER A 3 -11.97 17.87 2.07
C SER A 3 -10.61 17.26 2.44
N ALA A 4 -10.54 16.65 3.63
CA ALA A 4 -9.33 15.92 4.01
C ALA A 4 -9.08 14.79 3.00
N PRO A 5 -7.82 14.52 2.63
CA PRO A 5 -7.52 13.44 1.70
C PRO A 5 -8.01 12.10 2.28
N GLN A 6 -8.77 11.36 1.48
CA GLN A 6 -9.17 10.00 1.83
C GLN A 6 -8.00 9.05 1.51
N TYR A 7 -7.77 8.10 2.40
CA TYR A 7 -6.70 7.11 2.30
C TYR A 7 -7.28 5.71 2.14
N LEU A 8 -6.55 4.85 1.44
CA LEU A 8 -6.73 3.40 1.47
C LEU A 8 -5.44 2.75 1.94
N ALA A 9 -5.53 1.96 2.99
CA ALA A 9 -4.40 1.24 3.57
C ALA A 9 -4.64 -0.27 3.47
N PHE A 10 -3.65 -0.99 2.92
CA PHE A 10 -3.66 -2.43 2.79
C PHE A 10 -2.56 -3.01 3.66
N LEU A 11 -2.90 -3.93 4.56
CA LEU A 11 -1.90 -4.82 5.12
C LEU A 11 -1.59 -5.87 4.05
N MET A 12 -0.35 -5.88 3.58
CA MET A 12 0.10 -6.82 2.56
C MET A 12 1.19 -7.71 3.12
N ASP A 13 0.99 -9.01 2.95
CA ASP A 13 1.93 -10.05 3.35
C ASP A 13 2.58 -10.63 2.09
N ILE A 14 3.90 -10.75 2.10
CA ILE A 14 4.64 -11.44 1.05
C ILE A 14 5.44 -12.55 1.70
N GLU A 15 5.18 -13.79 1.27
CA GLU A 15 5.87 -14.99 1.71
C GLU A 15 6.57 -15.65 0.51
N ASN A 16 7.87 -15.87 0.61
CA ASN A 16 8.65 -16.50 -0.44
C ASN A 16 8.78 -18.01 -0.21
N SER A 17 7.84 -18.78 -0.77
CA SER A 17 7.90 -20.25 -0.78
C SER A 17 8.75 -20.83 -1.93
N SER A 18 9.44 -19.98 -2.69
CA SER A 18 10.29 -20.40 -3.80
C SER A 18 11.75 -20.58 -3.38
N LYS A 19 12.55 -21.21 -4.25
CA LYS A 19 14.01 -21.27 -4.09
C LYS A 19 14.75 -20.03 -4.60
N GLY A 20 14.05 -19.11 -5.26
CA GLY A 20 14.60 -17.87 -5.80
C GLY A 20 14.47 -16.71 -4.81
N LYS A 21 15.10 -15.57 -5.12
CA LYS A 21 14.82 -14.31 -4.40
C LYS A 21 13.59 -13.63 -5.01
N ILE A 22 12.75 -13.04 -4.17
CA ILE A 22 11.70 -12.12 -4.60
C ILE A 22 12.23 -10.70 -4.49
N LEU A 23 12.08 -9.91 -5.55
CA LEU A 23 12.28 -8.46 -5.52
C LEU A 23 10.96 -7.78 -5.83
N TYR A 24 10.52 -6.93 -4.92
CA TYR A 24 9.30 -6.16 -5.05
C TYR A 24 9.61 -4.67 -4.87
N ASN A 25 9.21 -3.85 -5.84
CA ASN A 25 9.34 -2.41 -5.79
C ASN A 25 7.94 -1.76 -5.69
N PRO A 26 7.58 -1.19 -4.53
CA PRO A 26 6.28 -0.53 -4.35
C PRO A 26 6.01 0.60 -5.36
N ALA A 27 7.05 1.26 -5.89
CA ALA A 27 6.88 2.32 -6.89
C ALA A 27 6.31 1.81 -8.24
N LEU A 28 6.31 0.49 -8.47
CA LEU A 28 5.70 -0.18 -9.62
C LEU A 28 4.30 -0.73 -9.32
N THR A 29 3.77 -0.42 -8.14
CA THR A 29 2.39 -0.70 -7.77
C THR A 29 1.53 0.52 -8.04
N ALA A 30 0.33 0.29 -8.56
CA ALA A 30 -0.64 1.32 -8.85
C ALA A 30 -2.02 0.91 -8.33
N LEU A 31 -2.76 1.90 -7.84
CA LEU A 31 -4.18 1.79 -7.58
C LEU A 31 -4.93 2.58 -8.67
N PHE A 32 -5.88 1.90 -9.29
CA PHE A 32 -6.79 2.46 -10.27
C PHE A 32 -8.18 2.58 -9.66
N ASP A 33 -8.85 3.70 -9.88
CA ASP A 33 -10.28 3.84 -9.64
C ASP A 33 -11.09 3.71 -10.94
N ASN A 34 -12.41 3.67 -10.80
CA ASN A 34 -13.35 3.60 -11.90
C ASN A 34 -13.38 4.85 -12.80
N ASN A 35 -12.75 5.95 -12.39
CA ASN A 35 -12.64 7.21 -13.16
C ASN A 35 -11.32 7.30 -13.94
N MET A 36 -10.60 6.19 -14.12
CA MET A 36 -9.24 6.15 -14.68
C MET A 36 -8.20 6.93 -13.85
N GLY A 37 -8.51 7.24 -12.59
CA GLY A 37 -7.57 7.82 -11.65
C GLY A 37 -6.46 6.82 -11.33
N LEU A 38 -5.21 7.26 -11.48
CA LEU A 38 -4.01 6.51 -11.11
C LEU A 38 -3.44 7.08 -9.82
N ARG A 39 -3.26 6.24 -8.80
CA ARG A 39 -2.58 6.57 -7.55
C ARG A 39 -1.40 5.63 -7.33
N LYS A 40 -0.26 6.20 -6.94
CA LYS A 40 0.91 5.44 -6.48
C LYS A 40 0.82 5.25 -4.97
N PRO A 41 1.44 4.20 -4.41
CA PRO A 41 1.58 4.12 -2.97
C PRO A 41 2.46 5.26 -2.49
N MET A 42 2.17 5.72 -1.29
CA MET A 42 2.92 6.78 -0.63
C MET A 42 4.35 6.33 -0.33
N ASP A 43 5.31 7.19 -0.61
CA ASP A 43 6.71 6.97 -0.26
C ASP A 43 7.10 7.63 1.08
N TYR A 44 8.39 7.55 1.42
CA TYR A 44 8.93 8.17 2.63
C TYR A 44 8.68 9.68 2.70
N THR A 45 8.77 10.39 1.56
CA THR A 45 8.56 11.85 1.50
C THR A 45 7.09 12.20 1.75
N ASP A 46 6.18 11.42 1.18
CA ASP A 46 4.74 11.55 1.43
C ASP A 46 4.43 11.31 2.92
N MET A 47 5.00 10.27 3.51
CA MET A 47 4.83 9.95 4.93
C MET A 47 5.41 11.05 5.84
N TYR A 48 6.59 11.57 5.50
CA TYR A 48 7.24 12.63 6.28
C TYR A 48 6.36 13.89 6.28
N SER A 49 5.73 14.19 5.16
CA SER A 49 4.81 15.32 5.02
C SER A 49 3.57 15.19 5.91
N LEU A 50 3.12 13.98 6.26
CA LEU A 50 2.00 13.78 7.19
C LEU A 50 2.36 14.11 8.64
N VAL A 51 3.61 13.88 9.03
CA VAL A 51 4.06 14.04 10.42
C VAL A 51 4.90 15.30 10.61
N SER A 52 5.10 16.12 9.58
CA SER A 52 5.98 17.30 9.62
C SER A 52 5.59 18.32 10.69
N ASN A 53 4.32 18.32 11.10
CA ASN A 53 3.79 19.20 12.14
C ASN A 53 3.88 18.61 13.57
N ALA A 54 4.40 17.38 13.72
CA ALA A 54 4.65 16.79 15.03
C ALA A 54 5.83 17.49 15.72
N SER A 55 5.89 17.40 17.06
CA SER A 55 6.97 18.02 17.84
C SER A 55 8.37 17.47 17.51
N ASN A 56 8.45 16.22 17.01
CA ASN A 56 9.68 15.60 16.54
C ASN A 56 9.36 14.64 15.36
N PRO A 57 9.19 15.17 14.14
CA PRO A 57 8.76 14.40 12.97
C PRO A 57 9.69 13.24 12.63
N GLU A 58 11.00 13.45 12.81
CA GLU A 58 12.04 12.47 12.48
C GLU A 58 11.98 11.26 13.40
N SER A 59 11.77 11.46 14.71
CA SER A 59 11.55 10.35 15.64
C SER A 59 10.28 9.56 15.32
N VAL A 60 9.21 10.23 14.92
CA VAL A 60 7.93 9.58 14.56
C VAL A 60 8.12 8.73 13.30
N ILE A 61 8.66 9.32 12.23
CA ILE A 61 8.94 8.62 10.97
C ILE A 61 9.87 7.42 11.17
N ASN A 62 10.94 7.58 11.94
CA ASN A 62 11.89 6.49 12.19
C ASN A 62 11.24 5.31 12.92
N THR A 63 10.25 5.58 13.79
CA THR A 63 9.48 4.53 14.46
C THR A 63 8.59 3.75 13.48
N MET A 64 8.15 4.41 12.40
CA MET A 64 7.23 3.82 11.43
C MET A 64 7.93 3.28 10.16
N LYS A 65 9.23 3.49 10.01
CA LYS A 65 10.00 3.17 8.80
C LYS A 65 9.80 1.74 8.30
N ASP A 66 9.79 0.76 9.20
CA ASP A 66 9.62 -0.65 8.82
C ASP A 66 8.15 -1.11 8.75
N MET A 67 7.19 -0.21 9.03
CA MET A 67 5.76 -0.50 8.96
C MET A 67 5.21 -0.38 7.54
N PHE A 68 5.92 0.28 6.62
CA PHE A 68 5.40 0.63 5.29
C PHE A 68 6.22 -0.01 4.17
N TYR A 69 5.56 -0.25 3.04
CA TYR A 69 6.21 -0.50 1.76
C TYR A 69 6.54 0.82 1.07
N ASP A 70 7.47 1.58 1.64
CA ASP A 70 7.98 2.85 1.10
C ASP A 70 9.18 2.64 0.16
N LEU A 71 9.93 1.55 0.37
CA LEU A 71 11.12 1.18 -0.40
C LEU A 71 11.00 -0.25 -0.94
N GLY A 72 11.79 -0.52 -1.98
CA GLY A 72 11.94 -1.86 -2.53
C GLY A 72 12.45 -2.86 -1.51
N ILE A 73 11.89 -4.07 -1.52
CA ILE A 73 12.30 -5.17 -0.66
C ILE A 73 12.93 -6.29 -1.46
N THR A 74 13.78 -7.07 -0.78
CA THR A 74 14.29 -8.34 -1.29
C THR A 74 14.02 -9.41 -0.25
N LEU A 75 13.36 -10.50 -0.65
CA LEU A 75 13.12 -11.67 0.19
C LEU A 75 13.89 -12.85 -0.36
N GLY A 76 14.75 -13.44 0.45
CA GLY A 76 15.34 -14.74 0.20
C GLY A 76 14.33 -15.89 0.35
N PRO A 77 14.73 -17.13 0.03
CA PRO A 77 13.89 -18.31 0.26
C PRO A 77 13.41 -18.40 1.71
N ASP A 78 12.16 -18.81 1.88
CA ASP A 78 11.47 -19.01 3.17
C ASP A 78 11.33 -17.73 4.03
N GLN A 79 11.65 -16.56 3.48
CA GLN A 79 11.45 -15.29 4.16
C GLN A 79 10.05 -14.74 3.92
N ARG A 80 9.55 -14.00 4.92
CA ARG A 80 8.28 -13.30 4.87
C ARG A 80 8.39 -11.87 5.36
N THR A 81 7.45 -11.04 4.93
CA THR A 81 7.27 -9.68 5.41
C THR A 81 5.78 -9.35 5.48
N SER A 82 5.44 -8.41 6.35
CA SER A 82 4.09 -7.89 6.55
C SER A 82 4.21 -6.40 6.79
N ARG A 83 3.73 -5.58 5.85
CA ARG A 83 3.79 -4.11 5.93
C ARG A 83 2.55 -3.48 5.29
N LEU A 84 2.34 -2.21 5.60
CA LEU A 84 1.26 -1.42 5.07
C LEU A 84 1.64 -0.82 3.71
N LEU A 85 0.72 -0.90 2.77
CA LEU A 85 0.75 -0.20 1.49
C LEU A 85 -0.37 0.84 1.51
N ILE A 86 -0.02 2.12 1.41
CA ILE A 86 -0.98 3.22 1.61
C ILE A 86 -1.10 4.04 0.33
N PHE A 87 -2.33 4.36 -0.06
CA PHE A 87 -2.65 5.28 -1.14
C PHE A 87 -3.41 6.47 -0.56
N SER A 88 -3.15 7.66 -1.09
CA SER A 88 -3.82 8.91 -0.70
C SER A 88 -4.51 9.56 -1.91
N GLY A 89 -5.31 10.60 -1.64
CA GLY A 89 -5.98 11.36 -2.70
C GLY A 89 -7.10 10.55 -3.39
N ILE A 90 -7.77 9.68 -2.63
CA ILE A 90 -8.93 8.95 -3.13
C ILE A 90 -10.10 9.93 -3.30
N GLU A 91 -10.75 9.89 -4.47
CA GLU A 91 -11.87 10.77 -4.76
C GLU A 91 -13.11 10.38 -3.96
N GLU A 92 -13.83 11.39 -3.49
CA GLU A 92 -15.07 11.21 -2.74
C GLU A 92 -16.13 10.57 -3.67
N GLY A 93 -16.48 9.32 -3.38
CA GLY A 93 -17.44 8.54 -4.18
C GLY A 93 -16.83 7.38 -4.97
N SER A 94 -15.51 7.31 -5.12
CA SER A 94 -14.84 6.14 -5.70
C SER A 94 -15.04 4.94 -4.78
N ARG A 95 -15.69 3.89 -5.31
CA ARG A 95 -15.98 2.66 -4.55
C ARG A 95 -15.40 1.42 -5.19
N GLU A 96 -15.01 1.47 -6.45
CA GLU A 96 -14.43 0.34 -7.17
C GLU A 96 -12.99 0.66 -7.52
N PHE A 97 -12.11 -0.28 -7.21
CA PHE A 97 -10.69 -0.10 -7.34
C PHE A 97 -10.04 -1.36 -7.89
N THR A 98 -8.91 -1.18 -8.56
CA THR A 98 -8.01 -2.25 -8.94
C THR A 98 -6.62 -1.90 -8.47
N ILE A 99 -6.00 -2.77 -7.68
CA ILE A 99 -4.57 -2.67 -7.39
C ILE A 99 -3.80 -3.53 -8.38
N GLU A 100 -2.77 -2.98 -9.00
CA GLU A 100 -1.89 -3.66 -9.96
C GLU A 100 -0.45 -3.55 -9.46
N MET A 101 0.22 -4.68 -9.27
CA MET A 101 1.63 -4.77 -8.91
C MET A 101 2.39 -5.27 -10.13
N LYS A 102 3.21 -4.39 -10.72
CA LYS A 102 4.01 -4.73 -11.90
C LYS A 102 5.40 -5.19 -11.51
N GLU A 103 5.99 -6.01 -12.37
CA GLU A 103 7.39 -6.42 -12.30
C GLU A 103 7.83 -6.97 -10.94
N ILE A 104 7.07 -7.92 -10.39
CA ILE A 104 7.54 -8.70 -9.25
C ILE A 104 8.52 -9.75 -9.80
N TYR A 105 9.78 -9.66 -9.42
CA TYR A 105 10.82 -10.59 -9.87
C TYR A 105 10.91 -11.77 -8.90
N ILE A 106 10.91 -12.99 -9.42
CA ILE A 106 11.09 -14.24 -8.67
C ILE A 106 12.21 -15.04 -9.36
N GLY A 107 13.42 -14.95 -8.81
CA GLY A 107 14.61 -15.49 -9.47
C GLY A 107 14.85 -14.79 -10.82
N THR A 108 14.69 -15.52 -11.92
CA THR A 108 14.80 -14.99 -13.29
C THR A 108 13.43 -14.72 -13.95
N SER A 109 12.34 -15.04 -13.27
CA SER A 109 10.99 -14.83 -13.77
C SER A 109 10.45 -13.48 -13.32
N THR A 110 9.59 -12.87 -14.13
CA THR A 110 8.88 -11.64 -13.79
C THR A 110 7.39 -11.90 -13.89
N ILE A 111 6.64 -11.49 -12.88
CA ILE A 111 5.19 -11.59 -12.85
C ILE A 111 4.55 -10.22 -12.61
N ALA A 112 3.28 -10.12 -12.97
CA ALA A 112 2.41 -9.02 -12.57
C ALA A 112 1.17 -9.60 -11.89
N VAL A 113 0.64 -8.88 -10.90
CA VAL A 113 -0.52 -9.31 -10.12
C VAL A 113 -1.54 -8.19 -10.09
N SER A 114 -2.83 -8.53 -10.20
CA SER A 114 -3.90 -7.55 -10.17
C SER A 114 -5.09 -8.06 -9.33
N PHE A 115 -5.65 -7.19 -8.51
CA PHE A 115 -6.82 -7.47 -7.69
C PHE A 115 -7.84 -6.34 -7.80
N GLY A 116 -9.05 -6.68 -8.26
CA GLY A 116 -10.20 -5.78 -8.23
C GLY A 116 -10.99 -5.93 -6.93
N PHE A 117 -11.42 -4.83 -6.33
CA PHE A 117 -12.22 -4.83 -5.11
C PHE A 117 -13.19 -3.65 -5.07
N ARG A 118 -14.24 -3.78 -4.24
CA ARG A 118 -15.19 -2.70 -3.97
C ARG A 118 -15.18 -2.37 -2.48
N VAL A 119 -15.10 -1.08 -2.15
CA VAL A 119 -15.24 -0.59 -0.78
C VAL A 119 -16.72 -0.48 -0.45
N THR A 120 -17.15 -1.23 0.56
CA THR A 120 -18.50 -1.18 1.13
C THR A 120 -18.44 -0.56 2.51
N GLU A 121 -19.45 0.24 2.87
CA GLU A 121 -19.62 0.65 4.26
C GLU A 121 -20.20 -0.54 5.05
N GLU A 122 -19.50 -1.00 6.08
CA GLU A 122 -20.08 -1.91 7.06
C GLU A 122 -21.09 -1.14 7.92
N ASP A 123 -22.39 -1.46 7.78
CA ASP A 123 -23.43 -0.94 8.65
C ASP A 123 -23.37 -1.68 9.99
N ASN A 124 -22.50 -1.21 10.90
CA ASN A 124 -22.29 -1.75 12.25
C ASN A 124 -23.50 -1.58 13.22
N ARG A 125 -24.74 -1.48 12.69
CA ARG A 125 -25.97 -1.30 13.49
C ARG A 125 -26.69 -2.59 13.86
N LYS A 126 -26.15 -3.79 13.56
CA LYS A 126 -26.89 -5.05 13.79
C LYS A 126 -26.59 -5.81 15.09
N ASP A 127 -25.60 -5.39 15.90
CA ASP A 127 -25.23 -6.14 17.11
C ASP A 127 -25.63 -5.48 18.44
N LYS A 128 -26.64 -4.59 18.42
CA LYS A 128 -27.34 -4.18 19.66
C LYS A 128 -28.76 -4.73 19.64
N LYS A 129 -28.92 -5.98 20.08
CA LYS A 129 -30.20 -6.50 20.56
C LYS A 129 -29.99 -7.29 21.84
#